data_AF-A0A944L235-F1
#
_entry.id   AF-A0A944L235-F1
#
_cell.length_a   1.000
_cell.length_b   1.000
_cell.length_c   1.000
_cell.angle_alpha   90.00
_cell.angle_beta   90.00
_cell.angle_gamma   90.00
#
_symmetry.space_group_name_H-M   'P 1'
#
loop_
_entity.id
_entity.type
_entity.pdbx_description
1 polymer ?
#
loop_
_entity_poly.entity_id
_entity_poly.type
_entity_poly.pdbx_seq_one_letter_code
_entity_poly.pdbx_strand_id
1 'polypeptide(L)' 'MIKKATWTLGADHSQGASPPIREIECTTCQDRSEASTDQLGPDSWALHHAGLTGHTGYREIVTAFLRATPGPGKGQLPTP' A
#
# COMPACT_ATOMS: atom_id res chain seq x y z
N MET A 1 5.25 -9.22 9.27
CA MET A 1 6.61 -9.68 8.91
C MET A 1 6.60 -11.19 8.76
N ILE A 2 7.06 -11.73 7.63
CA ILE A 2 7.29 -13.17 7.45
C ILE A 2 8.81 -13.36 7.43
N LYS A 3 9.34 -14.23 8.30
CA LYS A 3 10.78 -14.56 8.37
C LYS A 3 11.02 -15.94 7.78
N LYS A 4 11.69 -16.02 6.63
CA LYS A 4 12.35 -17.25 6.15
C LYS A 4 13.83 -17.12 6.48
N ALA A 5 14.20 -17.53 7.69
CA ALA A 5 15.53 -17.69 8.35
C ALA A 5 16.74 -16.75 8.04
N THR A 6 16.79 -15.98 6.96
CA THR A 6 17.93 -15.13 6.54
C THR A 6 17.49 -13.81 5.89
N TRP A 7 16.19 -13.61 5.62
CA TRP A 7 15.67 -12.40 4.97
C TRP A 7 14.44 -11.86 5.68
N THR A 8 14.31 -10.53 5.68
CA THR A 8 13.16 -9.77 6.15
C THR A 8 12.52 -9.02 5.00
N LEU A 9 11.19 -8.96 4.94
CA LEU A 9 10.42 -8.16 3.99
C LEU A 9 9.68 -7.04 4.74
N GLY A 10 9.87 -5.80 4.31
CA GLY A 10 9.23 -4.61 4.89
C GLY A 10 8.98 -3.54 3.84
N ALA A 11 8.46 -2.39 4.25
CA ALA A 11 8.29 -1.24 3.35
C ALA A 11 9.64 -0.81 2.76
N ASP A 12 9.64 -0.38 1.50
CA ASP A 12 10.83 0.18 0.89
C ASP A 12 11.09 1.59 1.42
N HIS A 13 12.23 1.76 2.10
CA HIS A 13 12.70 3.05 2.63
C HIS A 13 13.98 3.51 1.91
N SER A 14 14.30 2.94 0.75
CA SER A 14 15.44 3.39 -0.06
C SER A 14 15.25 4.83 -0.55
N GLN A 15 16.35 5.50 -0.87
CA GLN A 15 16.28 6.86 -1.39
C GLN A 15 15.47 6.88 -2.70
N GLY A 16 14.41 7.70 -2.74
CA GLY A 16 13.49 7.76 -3.86
C GLY A 16 12.38 6.70 -3.86
N ALA A 17 12.23 5.91 -2.79
CA ALA A 17 11.12 4.96 -2.68
C ALA A 17 9.77 5.68 -2.75
N SER A 18 8.86 5.14 -3.55
CA SER A 18 7.50 5.68 -3.71
C SER A 18 6.65 5.35 -2.47
N PRO A 19 5.80 6.29 -2.02
CA PRO A 19 4.80 5.98 -1.01
C PRO A 19 3.78 4.96 -1.55
N PRO A 20 3.03 4.27 -0.67
CA PRO A 20 1.93 3.43 -1.11
C PRO A 20 0.90 4.22 -1.92
N ILE A 21 0.35 3.59 -2.93
CA ILE A 21 -0.77 4.11 -3.73
C ILE A 21 -2.05 3.48 -3.20
N ARG A 22 -3.10 4.27 -3.04
CA ARG A 22 -4.37 3.92 -2.43
C ARG A 22 -5.50 4.21 -3.38
N GLU A 23 -6.46 3.29 -3.40
CA GLU A 23 -7.74 3.42 -4.09
C GLU A 23 -8.82 2.88 -3.15
N ILE A 24 -10.03 3.42 -3.22
CA ILE A 24 -11.19 2.84 -2.57
C ILE A 24 -12.19 2.41 -3.63
N GLU A 25 -12.71 1.20 -3.50
CA GLU A 25 -13.70 0.62 -4.41
C GLU A 25 -15.01 0.36 -3.65
N CYS A 26 -16.13 0.72 -4.28
CA CYS A 26 -17.46 0.38 -3.79
C CYS A 26 -17.72 -1.11 -3.98
N THR A 27 -18.02 -1.83 -2.91
CA THR A 27 -18.27 -3.28 -2.97
C THR A 27 -19.64 -3.65 -3.55
N THR A 28 -20.54 -2.68 -3.70
CA THR A 28 -21.87 -2.87 -4.32
C THR A 28 -21.82 -2.75 -5.83
N CYS A 29 -21.19 -1.70 -6.36
CA CYS A 29 -21.20 -1.38 -7.80
C CYS A 29 -19.82 -1.45 -8.48
N GLN A 30 -18.75 -1.74 -7.73
CA GLN A 30 -17.37 -1.89 -8.21
C GLN A 30 -16.76 -0.63 -8.83
N ASP A 31 -17.42 0.52 -8.70
CA ASP A 31 -16.83 1.81 -9.04
C ASP A 31 -15.71 2.17 -8.06
N ARG A 32 -14.73 2.96 -8.49
CA ARG A 32 -13.47 3.14 -7.77
C ARG A 32 -12.96 4.57 -7.85
N SER A 33 -12.35 5.04 -6.77
CA SER A 33 -11.65 6.33 -6.76
C SER A 33 -10.46 6.32 -7.72
N GLU A 34 -9.95 7.51 -8.06
CA GLU A 34 -8.61 7.62 -8.62
C GLU A 34 -7.56 7.12 -7.63
N ALA A 35 -6.43 6.67 -8.18
CA ALA A 35 -5.27 6.24 -7.41
C ALA A 35 -4.53 7.45 -6.82
N SER A 36 -4.22 7.39 -5.53
CA SER A 36 -3.63 8.52 -4.80
C SER A 36 -2.55 8.06 -3.82
N THR A 37 -1.51 8.85 -3.62
CA THR A 37 -0.51 8.62 -2.56
C THR A 37 -0.97 9.14 -1.19
N ASP A 38 -2.08 9.88 -1.14
CA ASP A 38 -2.75 10.37 0.06
C ASP A 38 -4.11 9.66 0.26
N GLN A 39 -4.51 9.45 1.51
CA GLN A 39 -5.79 8.86 1.90
C GLN A 39 -6.99 9.77 1.59
N LEU A 40 -6.82 11.09 1.68
CA LEU A 40 -7.93 12.05 1.65
C LEU A 40 -8.73 12.00 0.34
N GLY A 41 -8.06 11.78 -0.79
CA GLY A 41 -8.70 11.68 -2.10
C GLY A 41 -9.67 10.48 -2.17
N PRO A 42 -9.20 9.25 -1.96
CA PRO A 42 -10.04 8.07 -1.89
C PRO A 42 -11.17 8.16 -0.86
N ASP A 43 -10.90 8.69 0.34
CA ASP A 43 -11.92 8.88 1.39
C ASP A 43 -13.02 9.85 0.95
N SER A 44 -12.63 10.99 0.37
CA SER A 44 -13.57 11.99 -0.16
C SER A 44 -14.46 11.40 -1.26
N TRP A 45 -13.87 10.62 -2.17
CA TRP A 45 -14.62 9.90 -3.19
C TRP A 45 -15.64 8.94 -2.58
N ALA A 46 -15.25 8.13 -1.58
CA ALA A 46 -16.14 7.15 -0.97
C ALA A 46 -17.32 7.81 -0.23
N LEU A 47 -17.05 8.90 0.51
CA LEU A 47 -18.09 9.67 1.19
C LEU A 47 -19.05 10.33 0.21
N HIS A 48 -18.53 10.91 -0.87
CA HIS A 48 -19.34 11.50 -1.92
C HIS A 48 -20.21 10.45 -2.62
N HIS A 49 -19.63 9.30 -2.98
CA HIS A 49 -20.32 8.18 -3.59
C HIS A 49 -21.44 7.64 -2.71
N ALA A 50 -21.20 7.49 -1.40
CA ALA A 50 -22.21 7.09 -0.44
C ALA A 50 -23.38 8.07 -0.40
N GLY A 51 -23.09 9.37 -0.40
CA GLY A 51 -24.11 10.43 -0.40
C GLY A 51 -24.97 10.45 -1.66
N LEU A 52 -24.40 10.11 -2.82
CA LEU A 52 -25.14 10.09 -4.10
C LEU A 52 -25.92 8.79 -4.34
N THR A 53 -25.37 7.66 -3.92
CA THR A 53 -25.88 6.33 -4.32
C THR A 53 -26.57 5.57 -3.19
N GLY A 54 -26.30 5.94 -1.92
CA GLY A 54 -26.71 5.16 -0.75
C GLY A 54 -25.88 3.88 -0.54
N HIS A 55 -24.83 3.62 -1.33
CA HIS A 55 -23.93 2.50 -1.10
C HIS A 55 -23.03 2.78 0.11
N THR A 56 -22.91 1.81 1.03
CA THR A 56 -22.18 1.99 2.29
C THR A 56 -21.01 1.01 2.48
N GLY A 57 -20.87 0.01 1.62
CA GLY A 57 -19.79 -0.96 1.66
C GLY A 57 -18.63 -0.59 0.73
N TYR A 58 -17.43 -0.47 1.28
CA TYR A 58 -16.20 -0.09 0.56
C TYR A 58 -15.03 -1.00 0.94
N ARG A 59 -14.08 -1.18 0.01
CA ARG A 59 -12.78 -1.82 0.26
C ARG A 59 -11.64 -0.89 -0.15
N GLU A 60 -10.60 -0.84 0.65
CA GLU A 60 -9.36 -0.17 0.27
C GLU A 60 -8.44 -1.13 -0.49
N ILE A 61 -7.87 -0.66 -1.60
CA ILE A 61 -6.84 -1.33 -2.38
C ILE A 61 -5.56 -0.52 -2.21
N VAL A 62 -4.55 -1.14 -1.61
CA VAL A 62 -3.25 -0.51 -1.37
C VAL A 62 -2.17 -1.20 -2.19
N THR A 63 -1.57 -0.46 -3.11
CA THR A 63 -0.33 -0.86 -3.78
C THR A 63 0.85 -0.36 -2.96
N ALA A 64 1.45 -1.26 -2.17
CA ALA A 64 2.61 -0.96 -1.32
C ALA A 64 3.91 -1.46 -1.95
N PHE A 65 4.95 -0.62 -1.90
CA PHE A 65 6.29 -0.97 -2.37
C PHE A 65 7.11 -1.55 -1.21
N LEU A 66 7.58 -2.78 -1.40
CA LEU A 66 8.27 -3.56 -0.36
C LEU A 66 9.69 -3.87 -0.78
N ARG A 67 10.60 -3.95 0.20
CA ARG A 67 12.00 -4.34 0.00
C ARG A 67 12.35 -5.52 0.90
N ALA A 68 13.00 -6.52 0.29
CA ALA A 68 13.63 -7.61 1.02
C ALA A 68 15.04 -7.18 1.44
N THR A 69 15.39 -7.40 2.70
CA THR A 69 16.72 -7.12 3.26
C THR A 69 17.28 -8.37 3.94
N PRO A 70 18.61 -8.59 3.90
CA PRO A 70 19.24 -9.63 4.70
C PRO A 70 18.95 -9.39 6.19
N GLY A 71 18.57 -10.44 6.91
CA GLY A 71 18.49 -10.39 8.36
C GLY A 71 19.88 -10.18 9.00
N PRO A 72 19.96 -9.76 10.27
CA PRO A 72 21.24 -9.65 10.96
C PRO A 72 21.91 -11.04 11.06
N GLY A 73 22.84 -11.30 10.14
CA GLY A 73 23.53 -12.58 10.03
C GLY A 73 24.02 -12.90 8.61
N LYS A 74 25.31 -12.60 8.36
CA LYS A 74 26.16 -13.09 7.26
C LYS A 74 25.99 -12.48 5.85
N GLY A 75 26.07 -11.15 5.74
CA GLY A 75 26.10 -10.46 4.44
C GLY A 75 27.05 -9.28 4.30
N GLN A 76 27.84 -8.93 5.32
CA GLN A 76 28.94 -7.98 5.12
C GLN A 76 30.14 -8.75 4.55
N LEU A 77 30.19 -8.91 3.24
CA LEU A 77 31.49 -9.01 2.58
C LEU A 77 32.13 -7.61 2.62
N PRO A 78 33.41 -7.46 2.95
CA PRO A 78 34.11 -6.20 2.74
C PRO A 78 34.21 -5.94 1.23
N THR A 79 33.85 -4.73 0.81
CA THR A 79 34.10 -4.19 -0.54
C THR A 79 35.62 -4.05 -0.74
N PRO A 80 36.18 -4.35 -1.93
CA PRO A 80 37.61 -4.15 -2.21
C PRO A 80 38.05 -2.69 -2.10
#